data_AF-A0A2G2Z350-F1
#
_entry.id   AF-A0A2G2Z350-F1
#
_cell.length_a   1.000
_cell.length_b   1.000
_cell.length_c   1.000
_cell.angle_alpha   90.00
_cell.angle_beta   90.00
_cell.angle_gamma   90.00
#
_symmetry.space_group_name_H-M   'P 1'
#
loop_
_entity.id
_entity.type
_entity.pdbx_description
1 polymer ?
#
loop_
_entity_poly.entity_id
_entity_poly.type
_entity_poly.pdbx_seq_one_letter_code
_entity_poly.pdbx_strand_id
1 'polypeptide(L)'
;MVNTLDSNCQSLAFWLKEFQDMYIGHSSKLSESFAPDEEQAPSVSFQKNTLFRRITIGILFASLNHISDTECELLLHYGATGTFVHFTGGQLGTQNRNSNHERQKGLIAWAETYTGKEATAGARIVFDITNVAESISVSMFETEECGFNFVCDVKLKVGRYLVKCVKRLLQLTLEKNNIKLNVKDLYDRMLRWKHQGRDIFQNHKEFDEIIDACASAAF
;
A
#
# COMPACT_ATOMS: atom_id res chain seq x y z
N MET A 1 -3.82 -29.78 -4.60
CA MET A 1 -3.29 -28.45 -4.99
C MET A 1 -2.97 -27.69 -3.72
N VAL A 2 -1.69 -27.64 -3.34
CA VAL A 2 -1.21 -26.79 -2.23
C VAL A 2 -1.14 -25.36 -2.78
N ASN A 3 -1.65 -24.40 -2.01
CA ASN A 3 -1.89 -22.99 -2.39
C ASN A 3 -0.65 -22.27 -2.94
N THR A 4 -0.50 -22.25 -4.27
CA THR A 4 0.56 -21.50 -4.97
C THR A 4 0.47 -19.99 -4.72
N LEU A 5 -0.74 -19.46 -4.54
CA LEU A 5 -1.01 -18.04 -4.28
C LEU A 5 -0.39 -17.54 -2.96
N ASP A 6 -0.41 -18.40 -1.94
CA ASP A 6 0.12 -18.10 -0.62
C ASP A 6 1.66 -18.15 -0.62
N SER A 7 2.24 -19.05 -1.41
CA SER A 7 3.69 -19.17 -1.62
C SER A 7 4.31 -17.91 -2.24
N ASN A 8 3.63 -17.28 -3.20
CA ASN A 8 4.14 -16.08 -3.87
C ASN A 8 4.12 -14.86 -2.94
N CYS A 9 3.02 -14.65 -2.20
CA CYS A 9 2.94 -13.58 -1.19
C CYS A 9 4.04 -13.72 -0.13
N GLN A 10 4.29 -14.95 0.35
CA GLN A 10 5.34 -15.23 1.31
C GLN A 10 6.74 -14.97 0.73
N SER A 11 6.97 -15.35 -0.53
CA SER A 11 8.22 -15.09 -1.24
C SER A 11 8.46 -13.59 -1.41
N LEU A 12 7.42 -12.82 -1.77
CA LEU A 12 7.49 -11.38 -1.89
C LEU A 12 7.75 -10.70 -0.54
N ALA A 13 7.08 -11.15 0.52
CA ALA A 13 7.34 -10.67 1.87
C ALA A 13 8.78 -10.92 2.31
N PHE A 14 9.31 -12.12 2.02
CA PHE A 14 10.70 -12.46 2.29
C PHE A 14 11.65 -11.56 1.49
N TRP A 15 11.39 -11.38 0.19
CA TRP A 15 12.19 -10.49 -0.66
C TRP A 15 12.19 -9.05 -0.13
N LEU A 16 11.04 -8.52 0.25
CA LEU A 16 10.94 -7.16 0.79
C LEU A 16 11.71 -7.04 2.11
N LYS A 17 11.68 -8.07 2.97
CA LYS A 17 12.45 -8.11 4.20
C LYS A 17 13.95 -8.10 3.92
N GLU A 18 14.44 -8.99 3.05
CA GLU A 18 15.85 -9.01 2.65
C GLU A 18 16.28 -7.68 2.04
N PHE A 19 15.41 -7.08 1.22
CA PHE A 19 15.63 -5.76 0.63
C PHE A 19 15.74 -4.66 1.70
N GLN A 20 14.88 -4.67 2.71
CA GLN A 20 14.96 -3.76 3.85
C GLN A 20 16.21 -4.00 4.70
N ASP A 21 16.54 -5.26 4.99
CA ASP A 21 17.69 -5.64 5.83
C ASP A 21 19.02 -5.25 5.15
N MET A 22 19.15 -5.47 3.83
CA MET A 22 20.27 -4.97 3.04
C MET A 22 20.38 -3.44 3.14
N TYR A 23 19.25 -2.73 3.00
CA TYR A 23 19.24 -1.27 3.10
C TYR A 23 19.70 -0.79 4.48
N ILE A 24 19.17 -1.36 5.56
CA ILE A 24 19.54 -1.02 6.94
C ILE A 24 21.04 -1.27 7.14
N GLY A 25 21.54 -2.43 6.72
CA GLY A 25 22.95 -2.80 6.84
C GLY A 25 23.91 -1.92 6.05
N HIS A 26 23.50 -1.39 4.90
CA HIS A 26 24.29 -0.41 4.15
C HIS A 26 24.21 1.00 4.74
N SER A 27 23.04 1.40 5.25
CA SER A 27 22.85 2.73 5.85
C SER A 27 23.62 2.88 7.16
N SER A 28 23.67 1.84 8.01
CA SER A 28 24.41 1.86 9.27
C SER A 28 25.92 1.97 9.05
N LYS A 29 26.47 1.23 8.07
CA LYS A 29 27.88 1.31 7.68
C LYS A 29 28.27 2.68 7.17
N LEU A 30 27.37 3.34 6.41
CA LEU A 30 27.62 4.71 5.95
C LEU A 30 27.69 5.68 7.14
N SER A 31 26.78 5.59 8.11
CA SER A 31 26.80 6.48 9.28
C SER A 31 28.03 6.29 10.17
N GLU A 32 28.59 5.08 10.26
CA GLU A 32 29.82 4.81 11.01
C GLU A 32 31.07 5.37 10.32
N SER A 33 31.06 5.48 8.99
CA SER A 33 32.19 6.01 8.21
C SER A 33 32.33 7.53 8.24
N PHE A 34 31.31 8.26 8.72
CA PHE A 34 31.35 9.71 8.93
C PHE A 34 31.37 9.98 10.45
N ALA A 35 32.57 10.19 10.99
CA ALA A 35 32.75 10.70 12.36
C ALA A 35 32.13 12.11 12.50
N PRO A 36 31.75 12.53 13.73
CA PRO A 36 30.84 13.65 13.94
C PRO A 36 31.61 14.98 13.86
N ASP A 37 31.58 15.64 12.71
CA ASP A 37 31.78 17.08 12.70
C ASP A 37 30.42 17.76 12.81
N GLU A 38 30.35 18.63 13.82
CA GLU A 38 29.18 19.35 14.27
C GLU A 38 28.65 20.28 13.17
N GLU A 39 27.68 19.80 12.39
CA GLU A 39 26.62 20.64 11.84
C GLU A 39 25.44 19.70 11.53
N GLN A 40 24.34 19.88 12.25
CA GLN A 40 23.14 19.05 12.16
C GLN A 40 22.54 19.11 10.74
N ALA A 41 23.00 18.24 9.84
CA ALA A 41 22.30 17.95 8.61
C ALA A 41 21.01 17.18 8.97
N PRO A 42 19.82 17.69 8.62
CA PRO A 42 18.58 17.05 9.03
C PRO A 42 18.44 15.72 8.27
N SER A 43 18.46 14.61 9.01
CA SER A 43 17.75 13.37 8.64
C SER A 43 18.15 12.71 7.32
N VAL A 44 19.42 12.33 7.17
CA VAL A 44 19.85 11.39 6.11
C VAL A 44 19.09 10.04 6.18
N SER A 45 18.44 9.72 7.30
CA SER A 45 17.61 8.51 7.49
C SER A 45 16.24 8.54 6.81
N PHE A 46 15.62 9.72 6.62
CA PHE A 46 14.22 9.82 6.13
C PHE A 46 14.14 9.90 4.59
N GLN A 47 15.03 10.68 3.97
CA GLN A 47 15.10 10.79 2.50
C GLN A 47 15.54 9.48 1.84
N LYS A 48 16.50 8.76 2.45
CA LYS A 48 16.92 7.45 1.95
C LYS A 48 15.77 6.43 1.99
N ASN A 49 14.98 6.40 3.06
CA ASN A 49 13.80 5.50 3.16
C ASN A 49 12.78 5.73 2.01
N THR A 50 12.67 6.97 1.52
CA THR A 50 11.72 7.33 0.46
C THR A 50 12.11 6.73 -0.90
N LEU A 51 13.41 6.67 -1.25
CA LEU A 51 13.87 6.09 -2.52
C LEU A 51 13.62 4.57 -2.57
N PHE A 52 13.92 3.85 -1.49
CA PHE A 52 13.71 2.39 -1.43
C PHE A 52 12.23 2.02 -1.49
N ARG A 53 11.35 2.81 -0.86
CA ARG A 53 9.90 2.66 -1.00
C ARG A 53 9.40 2.92 -2.42
N ARG A 54 10.04 3.84 -3.17
CA ARG A 54 9.69 4.08 -4.58
C ARG A 54 10.06 2.90 -5.48
N ILE A 55 11.10 2.14 -5.15
CA ILE A 55 11.48 0.94 -5.91
C ILE A 55 10.34 -0.09 -5.89
N THR A 56 9.68 -0.29 -4.74
CA THR A 56 8.56 -1.25 -4.65
C THR A 56 7.34 -0.80 -5.44
N ILE A 57 7.12 0.52 -5.55
CA ILE A 57 6.08 1.07 -6.44
C ILE A 57 6.45 0.88 -7.91
N GLY A 58 7.72 1.06 -8.28
CA GLY A 58 8.21 0.74 -9.63
C GLY A 58 7.97 -0.74 -10.00
N ILE A 59 8.24 -1.66 -9.06
CA ILE A 59 7.95 -3.10 -9.24
C ILE A 59 6.46 -3.35 -9.45
N LEU A 60 5.59 -2.67 -8.69
CA LEU A 60 4.14 -2.75 -8.88
C LEU A 60 3.73 -2.35 -10.30
N PHE A 61 4.23 -1.23 -10.82
CA PHE A 61 3.92 -0.80 -12.19
C PHE A 61 4.44 -1.79 -13.24
N ALA A 62 5.67 -2.26 -13.09
CA ALA A 62 6.27 -3.23 -14.02
C ALA A 62 5.58 -4.60 -14.00
N SER A 63 4.92 -4.95 -12.89
CA SER A 63 4.36 -6.28 -12.64
C SER A 63 2.84 -6.27 -12.48
N LEU A 64 2.17 -5.19 -12.89
CA LEU A 64 0.75 -4.94 -12.62
C LEU A 64 -0.15 -6.12 -13.01
N ASN A 65 0.16 -6.78 -14.13
CA ASN A 65 -0.60 -7.92 -14.68
C ASN A 65 -0.14 -9.28 -14.14
N HIS A 66 0.96 -9.33 -13.38
CA HIS A 66 1.61 -10.56 -12.95
C HIS A 66 1.54 -10.82 -11.44
N ILE A 67 1.25 -9.78 -10.65
CA ILE A 67 1.05 -9.91 -9.20
C ILE A 67 -0.44 -10.14 -8.88
N SER A 68 -0.74 -10.84 -7.80
CA SER A 68 -2.10 -10.94 -7.25
C SER A 68 -2.52 -9.66 -6.50
N ASP A 69 -3.81 -9.55 -6.17
CA ASP A 69 -4.32 -8.44 -5.35
C ASP A 69 -3.63 -8.39 -3.97
N THR A 70 -3.34 -9.54 -3.37
CA THR A 70 -2.67 -9.64 -2.07
C THR A 70 -1.22 -9.17 -2.15
N GLU A 71 -0.50 -9.53 -3.21
CA GLU A 71 0.87 -9.05 -3.47
C GLU A 71 0.90 -7.55 -3.74
N CYS A 72 -0.09 -7.04 -4.48
CA CYS A 72 -0.29 -5.61 -4.70
C CYS A 72 -0.49 -4.86 -3.38
N GLU A 73 -1.40 -5.35 -2.53
CA GLU A 73 -1.63 -4.77 -1.20
C GLU A 73 -0.36 -4.73 -0.35
N LEU A 74 0.44 -5.80 -0.38
CA LEU A 74 1.70 -5.87 0.36
C LEU A 74 2.71 -4.82 -0.13
N LEU A 75 2.86 -4.68 -1.46
CA LEU A 75 3.74 -3.68 -2.06
C LEU A 75 3.29 -2.25 -1.76
N LEU A 76 1.99 -1.99 -1.84
CA LEU A 76 1.39 -0.69 -1.54
C LEU A 76 1.57 -0.33 -0.06
N HIS A 77 1.29 -1.27 0.84
CA HIS A 77 1.47 -1.06 2.27
C HIS A 77 2.93 -0.76 2.60
N TYR A 78 3.86 -1.61 2.16
CA TYR A 78 5.28 -1.36 2.39
C TYR A 78 5.75 -0.05 1.74
N GLY A 79 5.33 0.25 0.52
CA GLY A 79 5.65 1.51 -0.16
C GLY A 79 5.15 2.74 0.61
N ALA A 80 3.99 2.64 1.27
CA ALA A 80 3.43 3.71 2.07
C ALA A 80 4.14 3.87 3.42
N THR A 81 4.33 2.77 4.14
CA THR A 81 4.65 2.79 5.58
C THR A 81 6.12 2.46 5.85
N GLY A 82 6.76 1.72 4.95
CA GLY A 82 8.05 1.05 5.16
C GLY A 82 8.01 0.01 6.27
N THR A 83 6.80 -0.46 6.60
CA THR A 83 6.57 -1.53 7.55
C THR A 83 6.03 -2.74 6.82
N PHE A 84 6.39 -3.92 7.32
CA PHE A 84 5.68 -5.14 7.01
C PHE A 84 4.72 -5.42 8.15
N VAL A 85 3.47 -5.70 7.84
CA VAL A 85 2.62 -6.37 8.81
C VAL A 85 3.23 -7.74 9.04
N HIS A 86 3.60 -8.03 10.29
CA HIS A 86 4.32 -9.24 10.65
C HIS A 86 3.50 -10.45 10.20
N PHE A 87 3.99 -11.18 9.19
CA PHE A 87 3.52 -12.53 8.93
C PHE A 87 3.96 -13.34 10.15
N THR A 88 3.12 -13.44 11.18
CA THR A 88 3.32 -14.38 12.27
C THR A 88 3.14 -15.78 11.70
N GLY A 89 4.18 -16.21 10.99
CA GLY A 89 4.35 -17.52 10.39
C GLY A 89 5.53 -18.25 11.03
N GLY A 90 5.79 -18.01 12.31
CA GLY A 90 6.74 -18.76 13.13
C GLY A 90 8.20 -18.45 12.85
N GLN A 91 8.97 -18.28 13.92
CA GLN A 91 10.42 -18.48 13.87
C GLN A 91 10.72 -19.82 13.18
N LEU A 92 11.87 -19.88 12.52
CA LEU A 92 12.48 -21.11 12.01
C LEU A 92 12.95 -21.97 13.20
N GLY A 93 12.00 -22.44 14.00
CA GLY A 93 12.19 -23.24 15.19
C GLY A 93 11.12 -24.30 15.18
N THR A 94 11.51 -25.49 14.73
CA THR A 94 10.93 -26.79 14.99
C THR A 94 9.44 -26.83 15.38
N GLN A 95 8.64 -27.45 14.50
CA GLN A 95 7.58 -28.43 14.83
C GLN A 95 6.15 -28.10 14.34
N ASN A 96 5.60 -29.14 13.72
CA ASN A 96 4.21 -29.52 13.50
C ASN A 96 3.45 -29.06 12.24
N ARG A 97 2.99 -30.08 11.50
CA ARG A 97 2.48 -30.07 10.12
C ARG A 97 1.00 -29.64 10.01
N ASN A 98 0.44 -29.03 11.06
CA ASN A 98 -0.99 -28.67 11.17
C ASN A 98 -1.26 -27.15 11.15
N SER A 99 -0.26 -26.30 10.90
CA SER A 99 -0.35 -24.83 11.04
C SER A 99 -0.81 -24.06 9.79
N ASN A 100 -1.17 -24.75 8.70
CA ASN A 100 -1.55 -24.08 7.45
C ASN A 100 -2.86 -23.27 7.60
N HIS A 101 -3.80 -23.69 8.46
CA HIS A 101 -5.04 -22.94 8.70
C HIS A 101 -4.86 -21.67 9.53
N GLU A 102 -3.86 -21.62 10.42
CA GLU A 102 -3.57 -20.44 11.24
C GLU A 102 -2.75 -19.38 10.48
N ARG A 103 -1.79 -19.80 9.66
CA ARG A 103 -1.07 -18.90 8.74
C ARG A 103 -2.04 -18.19 7.79
N GLN A 104 -3.05 -18.91 7.31
CA GLN A 104 -4.01 -18.41 6.35
C GLN A 104 -5.03 -17.42 6.98
N LYS A 105 -5.30 -17.54 8.30
CA LYS A 105 -6.12 -16.58 9.04
C LYS A 105 -5.43 -15.22 9.21
N GLY A 106 -4.10 -15.19 9.30
CA GLY A 106 -3.33 -13.95 9.42
C GLY A 106 -3.32 -13.07 8.18
N LEU A 107 -3.62 -13.63 7.00
CA LEU A 107 -3.62 -12.91 5.71
C LEU A 107 -4.92 -12.14 5.43
N ILE A 108 -6.03 -12.57 6.05
CA ILE A 108 -7.39 -12.16 5.64
C ILE A 108 -7.91 -10.99 6.49
N ALA A 109 -7.30 -10.68 7.63
CA ALA A 109 -7.72 -9.61 8.55
C ALA A 109 -6.79 -8.38 8.59
N TRP A 110 -6.21 -8.01 7.44
CA TRP A 110 -5.16 -6.96 7.38
C TRP A 110 -5.66 -5.53 7.62
N ALA A 111 -6.88 -5.19 7.23
CA ALA A 111 -7.36 -3.80 7.27
C ALA A 111 -7.72 -3.32 8.68
N GLU A 112 -8.17 -4.23 9.54
CA GLU A 112 -8.61 -3.91 10.91
C GLU A 112 -7.43 -3.58 11.84
N THR A 113 -6.20 -3.90 11.43
CA THR A 113 -5.00 -3.72 12.25
C THR A 113 -4.23 -2.44 11.95
N TYR A 114 -4.49 -1.74 10.83
CA TYR A 114 -3.72 -0.54 10.49
C TYR A 114 -3.93 0.56 11.53
N THR A 115 -2.84 1.20 11.92
CA THR A 115 -2.89 2.45 12.66
C THR A 115 -3.44 3.57 11.78
N GLY A 116 -3.92 4.66 12.38
CA GLY A 116 -4.38 5.83 11.63
C GLY A 116 -3.35 6.41 10.66
N LYS A 117 -2.07 6.40 11.06
CA LYS A 117 -0.95 6.86 10.24
C LYS A 117 -0.73 5.95 9.04
N GLU A 118 -0.77 4.64 9.24
CA GLU A 118 -0.61 3.66 8.16
C GLU A 118 -1.78 3.71 7.18
N ALA A 119 -3.02 3.79 7.67
CA ALA A 119 -4.19 3.90 6.82
C ALA A 119 -4.20 5.22 6.03
N THR A 120 -3.74 6.32 6.62
CA THR A 120 -3.59 7.61 5.93
C THR A 120 -2.50 7.55 4.86
N ALA A 121 -1.34 6.97 5.18
CA ALA A 121 -0.25 6.80 4.22
C ALA A 121 -0.66 5.86 3.07
N GLY A 122 -1.39 4.79 3.38
CA GLY A 122 -1.91 3.82 2.41
C GLY A 122 -2.94 4.43 1.46
N ALA A 123 -3.90 5.19 1.96
CA ALA A 123 -4.85 5.92 1.09
C ALA A 123 -4.11 6.94 0.21
N ARG A 124 -3.16 7.68 0.80
CA ARG A 124 -2.37 8.67 0.06
C ARG A 124 -1.56 8.06 -1.07
N ILE A 125 -0.88 6.93 -0.85
CA ILE A 125 -0.04 6.33 -1.89
C ILE A 125 -0.89 5.85 -3.08
N VAL A 126 -2.12 5.38 -2.84
CA VAL A 126 -3.02 4.99 -3.93
C VAL A 126 -3.42 6.19 -4.77
N PHE A 127 -3.79 7.31 -4.15
CA PHE A 127 -4.08 8.55 -4.87
C PHE A 127 -2.87 9.02 -5.67
N ASP A 128 -1.68 9.03 -5.07
CA ASP A 128 -0.45 9.47 -5.72
C ASP A 128 -0.08 8.56 -6.92
N ILE A 129 -0.18 7.24 -6.77
CA ILE A 129 0.08 6.26 -7.83
C ILE A 129 -0.89 6.43 -8.99
N THR A 130 -2.18 6.67 -8.71
CA THR A 130 -3.19 6.82 -9.76
C THR A 130 -2.97 8.11 -10.54
N ASN A 131 -2.62 9.21 -9.84
CA ASN A 131 -2.24 10.48 -10.49
C ASN A 131 -0.99 10.32 -11.35
N VAL A 132 0.02 9.58 -10.89
CA VAL A 132 1.21 9.27 -11.69
C VAL A 132 0.82 8.44 -12.91
N ALA A 133 -0.02 7.41 -12.74
CA ALA A 133 -0.48 6.57 -13.84
C ALA A 133 -1.20 7.38 -14.92
N GLU A 134 -2.08 8.31 -14.53
CA GLU A 134 -2.76 9.23 -15.45
C GLU A 134 -1.77 10.19 -16.13
N SER A 135 -0.80 10.71 -15.40
CA SER A 135 0.21 11.61 -15.98
C SER A 135 1.12 10.91 -16.99
N ILE A 136 1.54 9.67 -16.72
CA ILE A 136 2.47 8.96 -17.62
C ILE A 136 1.75 8.35 -18.81
N SER A 137 0.47 8.00 -18.68
CA SER A 137 -0.29 7.32 -19.74
C SER A 137 -0.32 8.10 -21.05
N VAL A 138 -0.41 9.43 -20.97
CA VAL A 138 -0.40 10.35 -22.13
C VAL A 138 0.87 10.23 -22.96
N SER A 139 2.01 9.92 -22.31
CA SER A 139 3.31 9.80 -22.96
C SER A 139 3.74 8.36 -23.24
N MET A 140 3.16 7.40 -22.53
CA MET A 140 3.56 5.99 -22.55
C MET A 140 2.87 5.19 -23.65
N PHE A 141 1.71 5.65 -24.13
CA PHE A 141 0.88 4.92 -25.10
C PHE A 141 0.64 5.76 -26.36
N GLU A 142 0.62 5.09 -27.52
CA GLU A 142 0.39 5.73 -28.82
C GLU A 142 -1.05 6.24 -28.97
N THR A 143 -2.00 5.63 -28.27
CA THR A 143 -3.42 5.99 -28.33
C THR A 143 -3.95 6.37 -26.95
N GLU A 144 -4.86 7.33 -26.94
CA GLU A 144 -5.56 7.76 -25.72
C GLU A 144 -6.35 6.61 -25.09
N GLU A 145 -6.93 5.73 -25.91
CA GLU A 145 -7.65 4.55 -25.44
C GLU A 145 -6.74 3.59 -24.64
N CYS A 146 -5.54 3.29 -25.14
CA CYS A 146 -4.57 2.46 -24.43
C CYS A 146 -4.14 3.12 -23.11
N GLY A 147 -3.93 4.44 -23.11
CA GLY A 147 -3.63 5.19 -21.91
C GLY A 147 -4.75 5.13 -20.87
N PHE A 148 -6.01 5.28 -21.30
CA PHE A 148 -7.16 5.13 -20.41
C PHE A 148 -7.29 3.73 -19.84
N ASN A 149 -7.10 2.69 -20.66
CA ASN A 149 -7.19 1.31 -20.21
C ASN A 149 -6.11 1.00 -19.16
N PHE A 150 -4.89 1.50 -19.34
CA PHE A 150 -3.84 1.38 -18.34
C PHE A 150 -4.20 2.03 -17.00
N VAL A 151 -4.74 3.25 -17.01
CA VAL A 151 -5.19 3.92 -15.77
C VAL A 151 -6.30 3.11 -15.08
N CYS A 152 -7.22 2.55 -15.85
CA CYS A 152 -8.27 1.66 -15.35
C CYS A 152 -7.69 0.39 -14.70
N ASP A 153 -6.72 -0.27 -15.34
CA ASP A 153 -6.07 -1.46 -14.80
C ASP A 153 -5.35 -1.17 -13.48
N VAL A 154 -4.66 -0.02 -13.41
CA VAL A 154 -4.02 0.45 -12.15
C VAL A 154 -5.08 0.63 -11.08
N LYS A 155 -6.17 1.36 -11.37
CA LYS A 155 -7.26 1.61 -10.41
C LYS A 155 -7.89 0.30 -9.90
N LEU A 156 -8.17 -0.67 -10.78
CA LEU A 156 -8.70 -1.98 -10.38
C LEU A 156 -7.73 -2.69 -9.43
N LYS A 157 -6.43 -2.63 -9.72
CA LYS A 157 -5.40 -3.31 -8.93
C LYS A 157 -5.23 -2.73 -7.53
N VAL A 158 -5.31 -1.41 -7.39
CA VAL A 158 -5.03 -0.71 -6.12
C VAL A 158 -6.30 -0.40 -5.32
N GLY A 159 -7.48 -0.46 -5.94
CA GLY A 159 -8.75 -0.03 -5.35
C GLY A 159 -9.13 -0.80 -4.09
N ARG A 160 -8.89 -2.12 -4.06
CA ARG A 160 -9.14 -2.97 -2.88
C ARG A 160 -8.35 -2.49 -1.66
N TYR A 161 -7.09 -2.10 -1.86
CA TYR A 161 -6.24 -1.57 -0.79
C TYR A 161 -6.73 -0.20 -0.30
N LEU A 162 -7.17 0.68 -1.22
CA LEU A 162 -7.75 1.97 -0.87
C LEU A 162 -8.99 1.83 0.00
N VAL A 163 -9.93 0.97 -0.41
CA VAL A 163 -11.14 0.63 0.36
C VAL A 163 -10.80 0.22 1.78
N LYS A 164 -9.83 -0.69 1.95
CA LYS A 164 -9.35 -1.13 3.28
C LYS A 164 -8.83 0.03 4.13
N CYS A 165 -8.00 0.89 3.54
CA CYS A 165 -7.45 2.05 4.23
C CYS A 165 -8.55 3.04 4.67
N VAL A 166 -9.47 3.37 3.77
CA VAL A 166 -10.56 4.33 4.02
C VAL A 166 -11.53 3.78 5.06
N LYS A 167 -11.92 2.51 4.96
CA LYS A 167 -12.77 1.84 5.94
C LYS A 167 -12.17 1.91 7.34
N ARG A 168 -10.85 1.68 7.45
CA ARG A 168 -10.14 1.79 8.73
C ARG A 168 -10.09 3.23 9.26
N LEU A 169 -9.88 4.22 8.39
CA LEU A 169 -9.91 5.63 8.78
C LEU A 169 -11.29 6.06 9.30
N LEU A 170 -12.36 5.64 8.64
CA LEU A 170 -13.73 5.90 9.09
C LEU A 170 -14.02 5.24 10.43
N GLN A 171 -13.63 3.97 10.61
CA GLN A 171 -13.76 3.26 11.88
C GLN A 171 -13.08 4.01 13.02
N LEU A 172 -11.81 4.40 12.85
CA LEU A 172 -11.05 5.10 13.89
C LEU A 172 -11.62 6.50 14.21
N THR A 173 -12.26 7.13 13.23
CA THR A 173 -12.95 8.42 13.40
C THR A 173 -14.20 8.26 14.28
N LEU A 174 -14.99 7.20 14.07
CA LEU A 174 -16.18 6.89 14.87
C LEU A 174 -15.84 6.47 16.30
N GLU A 175 -14.73 5.75 16.49
CA GLU A 175 -14.25 5.29 17.80
C GLU A 175 -13.64 6.42 18.66
N LYS A 176 -13.72 7.70 18.23
CA LYS A 176 -13.17 8.89 18.92
C LYS A 176 -11.67 8.78 19.26
N ASN A 177 -10.92 7.97 18.52
CA ASN A 177 -9.49 7.77 18.73
C ASN A 177 -8.67 8.78 17.90
N ASN A 178 -8.14 9.81 18.58
CA ASN A 178 -6.88 10.56 18.33
C ASN A 178 -6.43 10.98 16.91
N ILE A 179 -7.21 10.78 15.85
CA ILE A 179 -6.84 11.18 14.49
C ILE A 179 -7.66 12.40 14.11
N LYS A 180 -6.98 13.53 13.89
CA LYS A 180 -7.54 14.67 13.17
C LYS A 180 -7.63 14.31 11.68
N LEU A 181 -8.60 13.47 11.33
CA LEU A 181 -8.89 13.17 9.93
C LEU A 181 -9.76 14.28 9.36
N ASN A 182 -9.32 14.90 8.27
CA ASN A 182 -10.18 15.79 7.49
C ASN A 182 -11.07 14.92 6.59
N VAL A 183 -12.23 14.52 7.11
CA VAL A 183 -13.16 13.62 6.40
C VAL A 183 -13.68 14.24 5.11
N LYS A 184 -13.82 15.56 5.05
CA LYS A 184 -14.20 16.28 3.82
C LYS A 184 -13.14 16.14 2.73
N ASP A 185 -11.86 16.36 3.06
CA ASP A 185 -10.75 16.15 2.09
C ASP A 185 -10.70 14.69 1.62
N LEU A 186 -10.95 13.74 2.52
CA LEU A 186 -11.02 12.33 2.16
C LEU A 186 -12.17 12.02 1.18
N TYR A 187 -13.36 12.55 1.44
CA TYR A 187 -14.52 12.45 0.55
C TYR A 187 -14.21 13.05 -0.84
N ASP A 188 -13.68 14.28 -0.89
CA ASP A 188 -13.36 14.96 -2.14
C ASP A 188 -12.32 14.18 -2.97
N ARG A 189 -11.32 13.59 -2.31
CA ARG A 189 -10.32 12.72 -2.96
C ARG A 189 -10.90 11.42 -3.47
N MET A 190 -11.77 10.77 -2.69
CA MET A 190 -12.46 9.54 -3.09
C MET A 190 -13.37 9.78 -4.30
N LEU A 191 -14.13 10.88 -4.27
CA LEU A 191 -15.01 11.27 -5.37
C LEU A 191 -14.21 11.59 -6.63
N ARG A 192 -13.10 12.32 -6.50
CA ARG A 192 -12.19 12.59 -7.63
C ARG A 192 -11.61 11.30 -8.21
N TRP A 193 -11.11 10.42 -7.34
CA TRP A 193 -10.49 9.16 -7.76
C TRP A 193 -11.50 8.24 -8.45
N LYS A 194 -12.77 8.22 -8.01
CA LYS A 194 -13.86 7.52 -8.72
C LYS A 194 -13.95 7.95 -10.17
N HIS A 195 -14.01 9.26 -10.40
CA HIS A 195 -14.20 9.87 -11.72
C HIS A 195 -12.91 10.03 -12.55
N GLN A 196 -11.75 9.68 -11.98
CA GLN A 196 -10.46 9.73 -12.70
C GLN A 196 -10.40 8.61 -13.75
N GLY A 197 -10.16 8.94 -15.02
CA GLY A 197 -10.24 7.98 -16.12
C GLY A 197 -11.69 7.53 -16.41
N ARG A 198 -11.90 6.26 -16.79
CA ARG A 198 -13.26 5.72 -16.91
C ARG A 198 -13.80 5.32 -15.54
N ASP A 199 -15.11 5.44 -15.39
CA ASP A 199 -15.80 4.90 -14.22
C ASP A 199 -15.92 3.38 -14.35
N ILE A 200 -14.86 2.69 -13.93
CA ILE A 200 -14.75 1.22 -13.92
C ILE A 200 -15.42 0.57 -12.70
N PHE A 201 -15.83 1.39 -11.73
CA PHE A 201 -16.50 0.94 -10.51
C PHE A 201 -18.01 1.11 -10.58
N GLN A 202 -18.57 1.37 -11.77
CA GLN A 202 -20.02 1.29 -11.99
C GLN A 202 -20.51 -0.07 -11.48
N ASN A 203 -21.33 -0.05 -10.42
CA ASN A 203 -21.89 -1.21 -9.71
C ASN A 203 -20.97 -1.90 -8.66
N HIS A 204 -19.84 -1.32 -8.29
CA HIS A 204 -19.06 -1.79 -7.13
C HIS A 204 -19.67 -1.24 -5.83
N LYS A 205 -20.66 -1.97 -5.32
CA LYS A 205 -21.43 -1.62 -4.12
C LYS A 205 -20.56 -1.22 -2.92
N GLU A 206 -19.47 -1.96 -2.66
CA GLU A 206 -18.58 -1.68 -1.53
C GLU A 206 -17.89 -0.31 -1.65
N PHE A 207 -17.56 0.12 -2.87
CA PHE A 207 -16.91 1.41 -3.11
C PHE A 207 -17.90 2.57 -2.96
N ASP A 208 -19.10 2.40 -3.49
CA ASP A 208 -20.19 3.38 -3.34
C ASP A 208 -20.59 3.53 -1.85
N GLU A 209 -20.74 2.42 -1.12
CA GLU A 209 -21.00 2.42 0.33
C GLU A 209 -19.93 3.19 1.11
N ILE A 210 -18.65 3.07 0.73
CA ILE A 210 -17.55 3.79 1.40
C ILE A 210 -17.58 5.28 1.08
N ILE A 211 -17.92 5.67 -0.15
CA ILE A 211 -18.08 7.09 -0.52
C ILE A 211 -19.24 7.71 0.26
N ASP A 212 -20.37 7.00 0.35
CA ASP A 212 -21.54 7.43 1.11
C ASP A 212 -21.24 7.54 2.61
N ALA A 213 -20.44 6.61 3.15
CA ALA A 213 -19.96 6.68 4.53
C ALA A 213 -19.01 7.88 4.76
N CYS A 214 -18.15 8.20 3.78
CA CYS A 214 -17.32 9.41 3.83
C CYS A 214 -18.18 10.67 3.81
N ALA A 215 -19.20 10.72 2.95
CA ALA A 215 -20.13 11.85 2.87
C ALA A 215 -20.88 12.06 4.19
N SER A 216 -21.43 10.98 4.75
CA SER A 216 -22.17 10.99 6.02
C SER A 216 -21.32 11.38 7.23
N ALA A 217 -20.00 11.18 7.16
CA ALA A 217 -19.08 11.57 8.21
C ALA A 217 -18.49 12.98 7.99
N ALA A 218 -18.65 13.56 6.79
CA ALA A 218 -18.17 14.90 6.44
C ALA A 218 -19.20 16.01 6.66
N PHE A 219 -20.49 15.68 6.62
CA PHE A 219 -21.63 16.61 6.67
C PHE A 219 -22.69 16.12 7.66
#